data_AF-A0A1B1A874-F1
#
_entry.id   AF-A0A1B1A874-F1
#
_cell.length_a   1.000
_cell.length_b   1.000
_cell.length_c   1.000
_cell.angle_alpha   90.00
_cell.angle_beta   90.00
_cell.angle_gamma   90.00
#
_symmetry.space_group_name_H-M   'P 1'
#
loop_
_entity.id
_entity.type
_entity.pdbx_description
1 polymer ?
#
loop_
_entity_poly.entity_id
_entity_poly.type
_entity_poly.pdbx_seq_one_letter_code
_entity_poly.pdbx_strand_id
1 'polypeptide(L)'
;MAEAKHHLRVFGDFVVAFTDGEGHGVHHSELVDLMTHSRSLAEVRKRFAGSRSNLIETLERFGYDFDTLLEEQFREGYRDTALAKLHRVDAKWIARKREELGFPNAPGRSRLEFSAEQVRTAYDAAGSFAGAARLMGINRQTFKKLYARAVEQMEPGNDRKLDQFPENGPLANARPPHSVDLSRAFLQAKRTSRTSTLRPSQKSDTDFRVLDRSTSPPA
;
A
#
# COMPACT_ATOMS: atom_id res chain seq x y z
N MET A 1 -6.57 -29.87 -32.88
CA MET A 1 -6.06 -29.49 -31.54
C MET A 1 -5.65 -28.04 -31.63
N ALA A 2 -6.37 -27.11 -30.99
CA ALA A 2 -5.99 -25.70 -31.00
C ALA A 2 -4.87 -25.49 -29.98
N GLU A 3 -3.65 -25.21 -30.44
CA GLU A 3 -2.54 -24.89 -29.54
C GLU A 3 -2.81 -23.55 -28.84
N ALA A 4 -2.63 -23.52 -27.52
CA ALA A 4 -2.80 -22.31 -26.74
C ALA A 4 -1.77 -21.26 -27.18
N LYS A 5 -2.23 -20.15 -27.75
CA LYS A 5 -1.38 -19.08 -28.33
C LYS A 5 -0.34 -18.49 -27.37
N HIS A 6 -0.62 -18.51 -26.06
CA HIS A 6 0.23 -17.96 -25.01
C HIS A 6 0.27 -18.88 -23.79
N HIS A 7 1.38 -19.60 -23.60
CA HIS A 7 1.58 -20.47 -22.44
C HIS A 7 3.07 -20.70 -22.16
N LEU A 8 3.38 -21.03 -20.91
CA LEU A 8 4.72 -21.46 -20.50
C LEU A 8 4.74 -22.97 -20.35
N ARG A 9 5.86 -23.58 -20.74
CA ARG A 9 6.19 -24.97 -20.43
C ARG A 9 7.54 -25.05 -19.75
N VAL A 10 7.63 -25.95 -18.79
CA VAL A 10 8.86 -26.23 -18.05
C VAL A 10 9.54 -27.47 -18.62
N PHE A 11 10.82 -27.34 -18.95
CA PHE A 11 11.69 -28.42 -19.44
C PHE A 11 12.94 -28.49 -18.55
N GLY A 12 12.88 -29.27 -17.48
CA GLY A 12 13.93 -29.28 -16.45
C GLY A 12 14.08 -27.88 -15.84
N ASP A 13 15.26 -27.30 -15.98
CA ASP A 13 15.60 -25.97 -15.46
C ASP A 13 15.25 -24.81 -16.40
N PHE A 14 14.67 -25.10 -17.56
CA PHE A 14 14.30 -24.10 -18.56
C PHE A 14 12.80 -23.87 -18.58
N VAL A 15 12.43 -22.62 -18.85
CA VAL A 15 11.06 -22.20 -19.12
C VAL A 15 10.97 -21.74 -20.55
N VAL A 16 10.08 -22.35 -21.33
CA VAL A 16 9.80 -21.96 -22.72
C VAL A 16 8.49 -21.19 -22.75
N ALA A 17 8.56 -19.92 -23.14
CA ALA A 17 7.41 -19.08 -23.39
C ALA A 17 7.00 -19.20 -24.86
N PHE A 18 5.76 -19.63 -25.11
CA PHE A 18 5.20 -19.70 -26.46
C PHE A 18 4.37 -18.45 -26.75
N THR A 19 4.72 -17.73 -27.82
CA THR A 19 3.97 -16.60 -28.36
C THR A 19 3.67 -16.83 -29.83
N ASP A 20 2.39 -16.98 -30.17
CA ASP A 20 1.93 -17.10 -31.57
C ASP A 20 2.62 -18.24 -32.35
N GLY A 21 3.00 -19.31 -31.65
CA GLY A 21 3.67 -20.48 -32.23
C GLY A 21 5.21 -20.46 -32.15
N GLU A 22 5.81 -19.32 -31.80
CA GLU A 22 7.25 -19.22 -31.54
C GLU A 22 7.55 -19.45 -30.06
N GLY A 23 8.50 -20.34 -29.76
CA GLY A 23 8.95 -20.64 -28.40
C GLY A 23 10.30 -19.99 -28.10
N HIS A 24 10.35 -19.17 -27.05
CA HIS A 24 11.61 -18.65 -26.52
C HIS A 24 11.92 -19.30 -25.17
N GLY A 25 13.01 -20.06 -25.12
CA GLY A 25 13.51 -20.71 -23.92
C GLY A 25 14.45 -19.81 -23.12
N VAL A 26 14.20 -19.69 -21.82
CA VAL A 26 15.11 -19.04 -20.87
C VAL A 26 15.39 -19.96 -19.70
N HIS A 27 16.44 -19.69 -18.94
CA HIS A 27 16.65 -20.37 -17.66
C HIS A 27 15.62 -19.89 -16.62
N HIS A 28 15.13 -20.78 -15.76
CA HIS A 28 14.10 -20.44 -14.76
C HIS A 28 14.54 -19.34 -13.78
N SER A 29 15.85 -19.22 -13.52
CA SER A 29 16.37 -18.15 -12.66
C SER A 29 16.00 -16.77 -13.19
N GLU A 30 15.93 -16.57 -14.52
CA GLU A 30 15.55 -15.27 -15.09
C GLU A 30 14.10 -14.90 -14.75
N LEU A 31 13.21 -15.90 -14.67
CA LEU A 31 11.82 -15.71 -14.26
C LEU A 31 11.76 -15.31 -12.78
N VAL A 32 12.46 -16.05 -11.92
CA VAL A 32 12.51 -15.82 -10.47
C VAL A 32 13.19 -14.49 -10.12
N ASP A 33 14.31 -14.18 -10.78
CA ASP A 33 15.03 -12.93 -10.62
C ASP A 33 14.14 -11.75 -11.03
N LEU A 34 13.49 -11.82 -12.20
CA LEU A 34 12.60 -10.76 -12.64
C LEU A 34 11.44 -10.54 -11.64
N MET A 35 10.88 -11.62 -11.09
CA MET A 35 9.83 -11.52 -10.09
C MET A 35 10.34 -10.90 -8.78
N THR A 36 11.50 -11.34 -8.29
CA THR A 36 12.15 -10.83 -7.08
C THR A 36 12.45 -9.33 -7.17
N HIS A 37 12.99 -8.88 -8.31
CA HIS A 37 13.35 -7.47 -8.50
C HIS A 37 12.14 -6.58 -8.74
N SER A 38 11.18 -7.03 -9.57
CA SER A 38 10.03 -6.19 -9.95
C SER A 38 8.89 -6.22 -8.93
N ARG A 39 8.80 -7.30 -8.14
CA ARG A 39 7.65 -7.62 -7.27
C ARG A 39 6.31 -7.50 -8.03
N SER A 40 6.30 -7.80 -9.34
CA SER A 40 5.15 -7.56 -10.23
C SER A 40 5.00 -8.66 -11.28
N LEU A 41 3.83 -9.32 -11.26
CA LEU A 41 3.44 -10.26 -12.32
C LEU A 41 3.26 -9.57 -13.67
N ALA A 42 2.92 -8.28 -13.69
CA ALA A 42 2.74 -7.56 -14.94
C ALA A 42 4.07 -7.37 -15.67
N GLU A 43 5.15 -7.09 -14.93
CA GLU A 43 6.50 -7.00 -15.51
C GLU A 43 6.98 -8.35 -16.02
N VAL A 44 6.78 -9.42 -15.23
CA VAL A 44 7.10 -10.79 -15.66
C VAL A 44 6.34 -11.15 -16.94
N ARG A 45 5.04 -10.84 -17.01
CA ARG A 45 4.20 -11.18 -18.16
C ARG A 45 4.56 -10.42 -19.44
N LYS A 46 5.24 -9.27 -19.36
CA LYS A 46 5.76 -8.59 -20.56
C LYS A 46 6.84 -9.41 -21.27
N ARG A 47 7.61 -10.19 -20.50
CA ARG A 47 8.71 -11.02 -21.02
C ARG A 47 8.28 -12.47 -21.23
N PHE A 48 7.42 -12.98 -20.37
CA PHE A 48 6.94 -14.35 -20.36
C PHE A 48 5.44 -14.36 -20.62
N ALA A 49 5.06 -14.46 -21.90
CA ALA A 49 3.67 -14.44 -22.32
C ALA A 49 2.93 -15.73 -21.91
N GLY A 50 2.56 -15.78 -20.62
CA GLY A 50 1.76 -16.84 -20.02
C GLY A 50 0.44 -16.29 -19.48
N SER A 51 -0.53 -17.18 -19.31
CA SER A 51 -1.70 -16.87 -18.49
C SER A 51 -1.27 -16.65 -17.03
N ARG A 52 -2.03 -15.86 -16.27
CA ARG A 52 -1.73 -15.59 -14.85
C ARG A 52 -1.52 -16.89 -14.07
N SER A 53 -2.44 -17.84 -14.20
CA SER A 53 -2.38 -19.09 -13.45
C SER A 53 -1.15 -19.91 -13.83
N ASN A 54 -0.82 -19.98 -15.12
CA ASN A 54 0.35 -20.70 -15.60
C ASN A 54 1.67 -20.03 -15.17
N LEU A 55 1.72 -18.69 -15.11
CA LEU A 55 2.85 -17.95 -14.54
C LEU A 55 3.05 -18.23 -13.04
N ILE A 56 1.97 -18.17 -12.27
CA ILE A 56 2.01 -18.43 -10.82
C ILE A 56 2.45 -19.88 -10.55
N GLU A 57 1.84 -20.86 -11.22
CA GLU A 57 2.21 -22.27 -11.10
C GLU A 57 3.68 -22.53 -11.48
N THR A 58 4.17 -21.84 -12.51
CA THR A 58 5.59 -21.94 -12.92
C THR A 58 6.50 -21.35 -11.84
N LEU A 59 6.17 -20.20 -11.28
CA LEU A 59 6.93 -19.57 -10.19
C LEU A 59 6.99 -20.48 -8.95
N GLU A 60 5.85 -21.04 -8.54
CA GLU A 60 5.74 -21.96 -7.40
C GLU A 60 6.61 -23.21 -7.61
N ARG A 61 6.63 -23.75 -8.83
CA ARG A 61 7.46 -24.91 -9.17
C ARG A 61 8.96 -24.65 -8.98
N PHE A 62 9.41 -23.40 -9.13
CA PHE A 62 10.79 -22.99 -8.89
C PHE A 62 11.01 -22.36 -7.50
N GLY A 63 10.08 -22.59 -6.57
CA GLY A 63 10.21 -22.18 -5.17
C GLY A 63 9.89 -20.72 -4.89
N TYR A 64 9.30 -20.00 -5.85
CA TYR A 64 8.81 -18.64 -5.64
C TYR A 64 7.34 -18.66 -5.26
N ASP A 65 7.04 -18.36 -3.99
CA ASP A 65 5.67 -18.28 -3.49
C ASP A 65 5.06 -16.89 -3.75
N PHE A 66 4.09 -16.84 -4.67
CA PHE A 66 3.39 -15.61 -4.98
C PHE A 66 2.44 -15.15 -3.86
N ASP A 67 1.89 -16.07 -3.07
CA ASP A 67 1.00 -15.75 -1.97
C ASP A 67 1.79 -15.07 -0.83
N THR A 68 2.99 -15.56 -0.52
CA THR A 68 3.92 -14.89 0.42
C THR A 68 4.21 -13.44 0.00
N LEU A 69 4.45 -13.19 -1.30
CA LEU A 69 4.63 -11.82 -1.79
C LEU A 69 3.38 -10.95 -1.56
N LEU A 70 2.19 -11.50 -1.84
CA LEU A 70 0.93 -10.76 -1.62
C LEU A 70 0.75 -10.43 -0.13
N GLU A 71 1.07 -11.36 0.78
CA GLU A 71 1.02 -11.08 2.22
C GLU A 71 1.90 -9.90 2.61
N GLU A 72 3.14 -9.86 2.13
CA GLU A 72 4.06 -8.74 2.39
C GLU A 72 3.47 -7.42 1.89
N GLN A 73 2.97 -7.41 0.66
CA GLN A 73 2.36 -6.22 0.06
C GLN A 73 1.10 -5.78 0.80
N PHE A 74 0.31 -6.71 1.33
CA PHE A 74 -0.82 -6.38 2.20
C PHE A 74 -0.35 -5.79 3.53
N ARG A 75 0.70 -6.32 4.15
CA ARG A 75 1.32 -5.75 5.37
C ARG A 75 1.92 -4.37 5.13
N GLU A 76 2.48 -4.12 3.94
CA GLU A 76 2.94 -2.81 3.49
C GLU A 76 1.79 -1.80 3.28
N GLY A 77 0.53 -2.27 3.31
CA GLY A 77 -0.66 -1.43 3.23
C GLY A 77 -1.14 -1.15 1.81
N TYR A 78 -0.73 -1.97 0.83
CA TYR A 78 -1.25 -1.84 -0.53
C TYR A 78 -2.76 -2.13 -0.57
N ARG A 79 -3.47 -1.33 -1.36
CA ARG A 79 -4.91 -1.52 -1.63
C ARG A 79 -5.10 -2.54 -2.74
N ASP A 80 -6.23 -3.22 -2.73
CA ASP A 80 -6.56 -4.24 -3.74
C ASP A 80 -6.53 -3.67 -5.16
N THR A 81 -7.03 -2.45 -5.35
CA THR A 81 -7.00 -1.78 -6.66
C THR A 81 -5.60 -1.38 -7.10
N ALA A 82 -4.67 -1.14 -6.17
CA ALA A 82 -3.28 -0.86 -6.48
C ALA A 82 -2.55 -2.15 -6.88
N LEU A 83 -2.73 -3.24 -6.14
CA LEU A 83 -2.16 -4.55 -6.47
C LEU A 83 -2.74 -5.11 -7.76
N ALA A 84 -4.05 -4.95 -7.99
CA ALA A 84 -4.69 -5.34 -9.24
C ALA A 84 -4.02 -4.68 -10.46
N LYS A 85 -3.70 -3.39 -10.35
CA LYS A 85 -2.94 -2.66 -11.38
C LYS A 85 -1.49 -3.13 -11.47
N LEU A 86 -0.82 -3.29 -10.33
CA LEU A 86 0.59 -3.71 -10.25
C LEU A 86 0.81 -5.08 -10.90
N HIS A 87 -0.09 -6.02 -10.66
CA HIS A 87 0.00 -7.39 -11.17
C HIS A 87 -0.79 -7.61 -12.48
N ARG A 88 -1.52 -6.59 -12.97
CA ARG A 88 -2.47 -6.68 -14.09
C ARG A 88 -3.44 -7.86 -13.94
N VAL A 89 -4.06 -7.94 -12.77
CA VAL A 89 -5.07 -8.94 -12.41
C VAL A 89 -6.38 -8.27 -12.00
N ASP A 90 -7.44 -9.06 -11.85
CA ASP A 90 -8.73 -8.57 -11.39
C ASP A 90 -8.69 -8.16 -9.90
N ALA A 91 -9.28 -7.03 -9.56
CA ALA A 91 -9.33 -6.55 -8.17
C ALA A 91 -10.15 -7.46 -7.25
N LYS A 92 -11.21 -8.12 -7.75
CA LYS A 92 -11.96 -9.14 -7.02
C LYS A 92 -11.10 -10.37 -6.73
N TRP A 93 -10.17 -10.71 -7.62
CA TRP A 93 -9.23 -11.80 -7.39
C TRP A 93 -8.25 -11.45 -6.26
N ILE A 94 -7.71 -10.23 -6.25
CA ILE A 94 -6.88 -9.74 -5.13
C ILE A 94 -7.66 -9.71 -3.82
N ALA A 95 -8.91 -9.21 -3.83
CA ALA A 95 -9.76 -9.20 -2.64
C ALA A 95 -10.03 -10.61 -2.09
N ARG A 96 -10.28 -11.58 -2.98
CA ARG A 96 -10.41 -12.99 -2.56
C ARG A 96 -9.11 -13.52 -1.96
N LYS A 97 -7.96 -13.25 -2.59
CA LYS A 97 -6.65 -13.65 -2.05
C LYS A 97 -6.36 -13.01 -0.69
N ARG A 98 -6.74 -11.74 -0.50
CA ARG A 98 -6.63 -11.06 0.79
C ARG A 98 -7.39 -11.82 1.89
N GLU A 99 -8.63 -12.22 1.61
CA GLU A 99 -9.47 -12.99 2.52
C GLU A 99 -8.90 -14.39 2.81
N GLU A 100 -8.46 -15.10 1.76
CA GLU A 100 -7.81 -16.41 1.88
C GLU A 100 -6.56 -16.36 2.77
N LEU A 101 -5.81 -15.26 2.69
CA LEU A 101 -4.62 -15.00 3.52
C LEU A 101 -4.95 -14.41 4.91
N GLY A 102 -6.22 -14.34 5.28
CA GLY A 102 -6.66 -13.88 6.61
C GLY A 102 -6.58 -12.37 6.83
N PHE A 103 -6.35 -11.57 5.79
CA PHE A 103 -6.36 -10.11 5.90
C PHE A 103 -7.80 -9.58 5.84
N PRO A 104 -8.14 -8.55 6.62
CA PRO A 104 -9.49 -8.00 6.61
C PRO A 104 -9.83 -7.36 5.24
N ASN A 105 -10.97 -7.77 4.66
CA ASN A 105 -11.52 -7.23 3.40
C ASN A 105 -11.91 -5.75 3.45
N ALA A 106 -11.95 -5.15 4.65
CA ALA A 106 -12.27 -3.75 4.76
C ALA A 106 -11.12 -2.92 4.15
N PRO A 107 -11.43 -1.82 3.43
CA PRO A 107 -10.47 -0.75 3.20
C PRO A 107 -10.23 -0.05 4.53
N GLY A 108 -9.56 -0.75 5.44
CA GLY A 108 -8.78 -0.10 6.46
C GLY A 108 -7.74 0.70 5.70
N ARG A 109 -8.00 2.00 5.51
CA ARG A 109 -6.97 2.95 5.94
C ARG A 109 -6.42 2.33 7.21
N SER A 110 -5.11 2.03 7.28
CA SER A 110 -4.47 1.69 8.55
C SER A 110 -5.17 2.58 9.56
N ARG A 111 -5.99 1.94 10.39
CA ARG A 111 -6.87 2.68 11.28
C ARG A 111 -5.80 3.20 12.22
N LEU A 112 -5.31 4.41 11.97
CA LEU A 112 -4.48 5.08 12.94
C LEU A 112 -5.47 5.22 14.09
N GLU A 113 -5.38 4.25 14.99
CA GLU A 113 -6.23 4.14 16.16
C GLU A 113 -5.68 5.19 17.09
N PHE A 114 -6.16 6.41 16.88
CA PHE A 114 -5.88 7.50 17.78
C PHE A 114 -6.69 7.24 19.04
N SER A 115 -6.01 7.22 20.19
CA SER A 115 -6.71 7.17 21.46
C SER A 115 -7.58 8.42 21.63
N ALA A 116 -8.65 8.32 22.41
CA ALA A 116 -9.50 9.48 22.73
C ALA A 116 -8.67 10.64 23.30
N GLU A 117 -7.67 10.33 24.12
CA GLU A 117 -6.72 11.31 24.67
C GLU A 117 -5.88 11.99 23.59
N GLN A 118 -5.30 11.23 22.65
CA GLN A 118 -4.51 11.81 21.55
C GLN A 118 -5.34 12.78 20.69
N VAL A 119 -6.60 12.44 20.42
CA VAL A 119 -7.51 13.28 19.63
C VAL A 119 -7.82 14.58 20.38
N ARG A 120 -8.00 14.54 21.70
CA ARG A 120 -8.26 15.74 22.53
C ARG A 120 -7.01 16.60 22.67
N THR A 121 -5.87 16.01 23.01
CA THR A 121 -4.58 16.72 23.08
C THR A 121 -4.26 17.45 21.78
N ALA A 122 -4.55 16.84 20.63
CA ALA A 122 -4.38 17.50 19.33
C ALA A 122 -5.35 18.67 19.12
N TYR A 123 -6.59 18.58 19.62
CA TYR A 123 -7.54 19.69 19.59
C TYR A 123 -7.10 20.83 20.50
N ASP A 124 -6.73 20.52 21.75
CA ASP A 124 -6.31 21.49 22.75
C ASP A 124 -5.03 22.22 22.32
N ALA A 125 -4.07 21.50 21.71
CA ALA A 125 -2.85 22.08 21.17
C ALA A 125 -3.09 23.01 19.96
N ALA A 126 -4.10 22.71 19.12
CA ALA A 126 -4.34 23.46 17.89
C ALA A 126 -5.41 24.55 18.01
N GLY A 127 -6.26 24.49 19.04
CA GLY A 127 -7.42 25.36 19.23
C GLY A 127 -8.48 25.28 18.12
N SER A 128 -8.37 24.33 17.18
CA SER A 128 -9.28 24.21 16.04
C SER A 128 -9.25 22.82 15.41
N PHE A 129 -10.40 22.38 14.89
CA PHE A 129 -10.51 21.08 14.17
C PHE A 129 -9.60 21.01 12.93
N ALA A 130 -9.40 22.13 12.23
CA ALA A 130 -8.56 22.17 11.05
C ALA A 130 -7.07 22.07 11.41
N GLY A 131 -6.64 22.76 12.47
CA GLY A 131 -5.28 22.65 12.97
C GLY A 131 -4.97 21.26 13.54
N ALA A 132 -5.89 20.71 14.35
CA ALA A 132 -5.73 19.39 14.95
C ALA A 132 -5.66 18.27 13.90
N ALA A 133 -6.52 18.33 12.87
CA ALA A 133 -6.48 17.38 11.76
C ALA A 133 -5.14 17.44 11.00
N ARG A 134 -4.56 18.64 10.83
CA ARG A 134 -3.23 18.81 10.23
C ARG A 134 -2.13 18.22 11.11
N LEU A 135 -2.18 18.43 12.43
CA LEU A 135 -1.23 17.87 13.38
C LEU A 135 -1.22 16.33 13.34
N MET A 136 -2.39 15.72 13.15
CA MET A 136 -2.56 14.26 13.11
C MET A 136 -2.46 13.68 11.69
N GLY A 137 -2.21 14.49 10.66
CA GLY A 137 -2.10 14.02 9.28
C GLY A 137 -3.38 13.42 8.70
N ILE A 138 -4.56 13.82 9.19
CA ILE A 138 -5.87 13.28 8.73
C ILE A 138 -6.78 14.37 8.17
N ASN A 139 -7.86 13.94 7.51
CA ASN A 139 -8.88 14.86 7.00
C ASN A 139 -9.69 15.48 8.16
N ARG A 140 -10.00 16.78 8.07
CA ARG A 140 -10.86 17.52 9.01
C ARG A 140 -12.15 16.79 9.40
N GLN A 141 -12.86 16.20 8.43
CA GLN A 141 -14.11 15.46 8.67
C GLN A 141 -13.87 14.17 9.46
N THR A 142 -12.75 13.49 9.19
CA THR A 142 -12.35 12.31 9.95
C THR A 142 -12.01 12.69 11.39
N PHE A 143 -11.24 13.76 11.59
CA PHE A 143 -10.92 14.26 12.92
C PHE A 143 -12.18 14.67 13.70
N LYS A 144 -13.12 15.39 13.08
CA LYS A 144 -14.38 15.81 13.74
C LYS A 144 -15.17 14.61 14.28
N LYS A 145 -15.24 13.50 13.51
CA LYS A 145 -15.90 12.27 13.94
C LYS A 145 -15.17 11.58 15.10
N LEU A 146 -13.83 11.58 15.08
CA LEU A 146 -13.02 11.03 16.18
C LEU A 146 -13.18 11.85 17.45
N TYR A 147 -13.19 13.18 17.35
CA TYR A 147 -13.34 14.07 18.50
C TYR A 147 -14.72 13.93 19.16
N ALA A 148 -15.80 13.84 18.37
CA ALA A 148 -17.14 13.61 18.92
C ALA A 148 -17.21 12.32 19.75
N ARG A 149 -16.65 11.22 19.22
CA ARG A 149 -16.58 9.94 19.95
C ARG A 149 -15.70 10.01 21.20
N ALA A 150 -14.59 10.75 21.14
CA ALA A 150 -13.70 10.93 22.29
C ALA A 150 -14.35 11.72 23.43
N VAL A 151 -15.27 12.64 23.12
CA VAL A 151 -16.06 13.37 24.12
C VAL A 151 -17.17 12.47 24.69
N GLU A 152 -17.89 11.73 23.86
CA GLU A 152 -18.94 10.80 24.28
C GLU A 152 -18.44 9.69 25.22
N GLN A 153 -17.23 9.16 24.99
CA GLN A 153 -16.66 8.09 25.82
C GLN A 153 -16.22 8.53 27.22
N MET A 154 -16.13 9.84 27.49
CA MET A 154 -15.77 10.39 28.81
C MET A 154 -16.96 11.00 29.56
N GLU A 155 -18.19 10.83 29.07
CA GLU A 155 -19.38 10.97 29.93
C GLU A 155 -19.84 9.58 30.41
N PRO A 156 -19.22 9.00 31.46
CA PRO A 156 -19.78 7.84 32.11
C PRO A 156 -20.98 8.29 32.95
N GLY A 157 -22.16 7.78 32.63
CA GLY A 157 -23.29 7.70 33.56
C GLY A 157 -23.82 9.03 34.09
N ASN A 158 -24.70 9.68 33.33
CA ASN A 158 -25.73 10.51 33.94
C ASN A 158 -27.03 9.69 34.03
N ASP A 159 -26.99 8.61 34.82
CA ASP A 159 -28.19 7.99 35.39
C ASP A 159 -28.79 8.98 36.41
N ARG A 160 -29.45 10.02 35.90
CA ARG A 160 -30.35 10.85 36.70
C ARG A 160 -31.65 10.10 36.94
N LYS A 161 -31.57 9.13 37.83
CA LYS A 161 -32.68 8.78 38.73
C LYS A 161 -32.42 9.53 40.02
N LEU A 162 -33.06 10.67 40.22
CA LEU A 162 -33.28 11.27 41.55
C LEU A 162 -34.47 12.21 41.42
N ASP A 163 -35.61 11.70 41.88
CA ASP A 163 -36.72 12.50 42.40
C ASP A 163 -36.22 13.44 43.49
N GLN A 164 -36.98 14.53 43.70
CA GLN A 164 -36.96 15.52 44.79
C GLN A 164 -36.24 16.85 44.51
N PHE A 165 -37.05 17.83 44.09
CA PHE A 165 -37.07 19.20 44.62
C PHE A 165 -37.32 19.18 46.16
N PRO A 166 -37.07 20.25 46.94
CA PRO A 166 -36.82 21.65 46.55
C PRO A 166 -35.65 22.34 47.30
N GLU A 167 -35.22 23.53 46.84
CA GLU A 167 -35.27 24.80 47.60
C GLU A 167 -34.31 25.86 47.06
N ASN A 168 -34.78 27.10 47.18
CA ASN A 168 -34.21 28.34 46.67
C ASN A 168 -33.08 28.87 47.58
N GLY A 169 -32.08 29.54 47.00
CA GLY A 169 -31.12 30.37 47.75
C GLY A 169 -29.94 30.90 46.91
N PRO A 170 -29.71 32.23 46.81
CA PRO A 170 -28.88 32.83 45.76
C PRO A 170 -27.48 33.33 46.20
N LEU A 171 -26.64 33.62 45.18
CA LEU A 171 -25.53 34.60 45.11
C LEU A 171 -24.29 34.40 46.00
N ALA A 172 -23.11 34.25 45.38
CA ALA A 172 -22.04 35.27 45.34
C ALA A 172 -20.70 34.72 44.80
N ASN A 173 -20.13 35.47 43.84
CA ASN A 173 -18.72 35.86 43.67
C ASN A 173 -17.58 34.90 44.09
N ALA A 174 -16.70 34.57 43.14
CA ALA A 174 -15.32 35.10 43.09
C ALA A 174 -14.43 34.37 42.06
N ARG A 175 -13.84 35.16 41.15
CA ARG A 175 -12.59 34.90 40.39
C ARG A 175 -11.38 35.29 41.30
N PRO A 176 -10.11 35.20 40.85
CA PRO A 176 -9.31 34.15 40.19
C PRO A 176 -7.96 34.05 41.00
N PRO A 177 -6.73 33.94 40.45
CA PRO A 177 -6.15 33.31 39.24
C PRO A 177 -5.01 32.33 39.59
N HIS A 178 -4.46 31.58 38.63
CA HIS A 178 -3.00 31.46 38.53
C HIS A 178 -2.57 30.88 37.17
N SER A 179 -1.83 31.73 36.47
CA SER A 179 -1.01 31.44 35.31
C SER A 179 0.11 30.46 35.70
N VAL A 180 0.31 29.41 34.90
CA VAL A 180 1.63 28.81 34.76
C VAL A 180 1.96 28.72 33.27
N ASP A 181 3.03 29.42 32.98
CA ASP A 181 3.72 29.64 31.74
C ASP A 181 4.60 28.41 31.45
N LEU A 182 4.30 27.63 30.41
CA LEU A 182 5.19 26.58 29.90
C LEU A 182 5.15 26.55 28.37
N SER A 183 5.51 27.69 27.77
CA SER A 183 6.00 27.73 26.39
C SER A 183 7.52 27.57 26.39
N ARG A 184 8.06 26.34 26.31
CA ARG A 184 9.38 26.14 25.69
C ARG A 184 9.71 24.67 25.44
N ALA A 185 10.27 24.46 24.25
CA ALA A 185 10.88 23.24 23.74
C ALA A 185 9.91 22.16 23.23
N PHE A 186 9.58 22.21 21.94
CA PHE A 186 9.75 21.07 21.02
C PHE A 186 9.43 21.52 19.58
N LEU A 187 10.30 22.38 19.04
CA LEU A 187 10.27 22.79 17.64
C LEU A 187 11.70 22.72 17.10
N GLN A 188 12.17 21.52 16.83
CA GLN A 188 13.30 21.28 15.93
C GLN A 188 13.20 19.85 15.37
N ALA A 189 13.61 19.70 14.11
CA ALA A 189 13.70 18.48 13.31
C ALA A 189 12.42 17.99 12.60
N LYS A 190 12.17 18.55 11.40
CA LYS A 190 12.32 17.85 10.10
C LYS A 190 11.65 18.65 8.98
N ARG A 191 12.35 19.70 8.53
CA ARG A 191 12.16 20.35 7.23
C ARG A 191 13.47 20.19 6.47
N THR A 192 13.53 19.19 5.59
CA THR A 192 14.42 18.98 4.43
C THR A 192 14.14 17.52 4.04
N SER A 193 13.55 17.20 2.88
CA SER A 193 14.24 17.32 1.61
C SER A 193 13.24 17.52 0.47
N ARG A 194 13.43 18.64 -0.22
CA ARG A 194 12.88 18.97 -1.52
C ARG A 194 13.94 18.58 -2.55
N THR A 195 13.50 18.05 -3.69
CA THR A 195 14.10 18.18 -5.03
C THR A 195 15.57 17.77 -5.22
N SER A 196 15.79 16.64 -5.90
CA SER A 196 16.90 16.52 -6.85
C SER A 196 16.37 15.90 -8.15
N THR A 197 16.15 16.79 -9.11
CA THR A 197 15.93 16.48 -10.52
C THR A 197 17.30 16.35 -11.16
N LEU A 198 17.73 15.13 -11.47
CA LEU A 198 18.95 14.89 -12.25
C LEU A 198 18.60 14.42 -13.65
N ARG A 199 19.15 15.18 -14.61
CA ARG A 199 19.07 15.02 -16.05
C ARG A 199 19.59 13.65 -16.53
N PRO A 200 19.08 13.16 -17.68
CA PRO A 200 19.69 12.05 -18.40
C PRO A 200 20.99 12.51 -19.10
N SER A 201 22.06 11.74 -18.89
CA SER A 201 23.33 11.89 -19.59
C SER A 201 23.28 11.24 -20.97
N GLN A 202 23.96 11.89 -21.89
CA GLN A 202 24.05 11.61 -23.32
C GLN A 202 24.85 10.36 -23.66
N LYS A 203 24.46 9.76 -24.79
CA LYS A 203 25.28 9.24 -25.89
C LYS A 203 26.45 8.31 -25.55
N SER A 204 26.33 7.08 -26.04
CA SER A 204 27.43 6.42 -26.75
C SER A 204 26.87 5.69 -27.96
N ASP A 205 27.16 6.26 -29.13
CA ASP A 205 27.28 5.57 -30.41
C ASP A 205 28.12 4.31 -30.25
N THR A 206 27.62 3.17 -30.74
CA THR A 206 28.50 2.09 -31.17
C THR A 206 27.85 1.38 -32.35
N ASP A 207 28.36 1.74 -33.53
CA ASP A 207 28.24 0.99 -34.77
C ASP A 207 28.55 -0.49 -34.54
N PHE A 208 27.60 -1.36 -34.87
CA PHE A 208 27.91 -2.76 -35.15
C PHE A 208 27.50 -3.11 -36.58
N ARG A 209 28.56 -3.49 -37.29
CA ARG A 209 28.65 -3.88 -38.70
C ARG A 209 27.58 -4.87 -39.12
N VAL A 210 26.98 -4.55 -40.27
CA VAL A 210 26.42 -5.49 -41.23
C VAL A 210 27.50 -6.51 -41.61
N LEU A 211 27.28 -7.78 -41.30
CA LEU A 211 27.97 -8.90 -41.94
C LEU A 211 26.95 -9.69 -42.74
N ASP A 212 26.97 -9.39 -44.02
CA ASP A 212 26.39 -10.16 -45.10
C ASP A 212 27.14 -11.50 -45.19
N ARG A 213 26.43 -12.63 -45.02
CA ARG A 213 26.91 -13.95 -45.42
C ARG A 213 25.78 -14.73 -46.08
N SER A 214 25.64 -14.49 -47.38
CA SER A 214 25.22 -15.51 -48.34
C SER A 214 25.94 -16.83 -48.07
N THR A 215 25.17 -17.90 -47.82
CA THR A 215 25.63 -19.26 -48.08
C THR A 215 24.47 -20.05 -48.68
N SER A 216 24.58 -20.33 -49.97
CA SER A 216 23.72 -21.24 -50.73
C SER A 216 23.86 -22.69 -50.23
N PRO A 217 22.85 -23.55 -50.45
CA PRO A 217 22.88 -24.96 -50.04
C PRO A 217 23.57 -25.85 -51.08
N PRO A 218 24.12 -27.01 -50.68
CA PRO A 218 24.37 -28.12 -51.60
C PRO A 218 23.17 -29.10 -51.66
N ALA A 219 23.14 -29.80 -52.79
CA ALA A 219 22.11 -30.66 -53.40
C ALA A 219 21.44 -31.72 -52.51
#